data_AF-A0A8T0A4H0-F1
#
_entry.id   AF-A0A8T0A4H0-F1
#
_cell.length_a   1.000
_cell.length_b   1.000
_cell.length_c   1.000
_cell.angle_alpha   90.00
_cell.angle_beta   90.00
_cell.angle_gamma   90.00
#
_symmetry.space_group_name_H-M   'P 1'
#
loop_
_entity.id
_entity.type
_entity.pdbx_description
1 polymer ?
#
loop_
_entity_poly.entity_id
_entity_poly.type
_entity_poly.pdbx_seq_one_letter_code
_entity_poly.pdbx_strand_id
1 'polypeptide(L)'
;MTSTMAALLNDFEQRYSINTAEITSKIGQLQQLTPSEVPSAANEVKKLLMDVEDLLEQMELSVREIEPSNPDRQKYDLRVKSYKSDKKQLEVELRKAVDRVRNIADRDELMTFNDAAINIDQQDKLIANTERLDAGTRKLQNCERITIETEQIGEQVLGNLSLQRETLTRNRDRMREANSDLGRSNRILSQMIRRVIQNRLVLLVVFVVLMFSLLYLVYKVI
;
A
#
# COMPACT_ATOMS: atom_id res chain seq x y z
N MET A 1 -24.73 -12.07 -8.19
CA MET A 1 -23.91 -11.39 -7.15
C MET A 1 -22.44 -11.26 -7.54
N THR A 2 -21.83 -12.20 -8.27
CA THR A 2 -20.43 -12.08 -8.74
C THR A 2 -20.21 -10.93 -9.73
N SER A 3 -21.13 -10.69 -10.66
CA SER A 3 -21.01 -9.63 -11.67
C SER A 3 -21.11 -8.20 -11.11
N THR A 4 -21.87 -8.00 -10.02
CA THR A 4 -22.03 -6.68 -9.38
C THR A 4 -20.82 -6.31 -8.54
N MET A 5 -20.23 -7.28 -7.84
CA MET A 5 -19.02 -7.06 -7.06
C MET A 5 -17.80 -6.77 -7.96
N ALA A 6 -17.67 -7.47 -9.09
CA ALA A 6 -16.62 -7.20 -10.06
C ALA A 6 -16.71 -5.78 -10.67
N ALA A 7 -17.92 -5.27 -10.91
CA ALA A 7 -18.13 -3.91 -11.40
C ALA A 7 -17.73 -2.84 -10.35
N LEU A 8 -18.06 -3.09 -9.09
CA LEU A 8 -17.73 -2.20 -7.97
C LEU A 8 -16.21 -2.13 -7.73
N LEU A 9 -15.50 -3.26 -7.83
CA LEU A 9 -14.04 -3.25 -7.75
C LEU A 9 -13.37 -2.56 -8.95
N ASN A 10 -13.96 -2.64 -10.14
CA ASN A 10 -13.44 -1.94 -11.30
C ASN A 10 -13.59 -0.42 -11.16
N ASP A 11 -14.69 0.04 -10.56
CA ASP A 11 -14.90 1.46 -10.20
C ASP A 11 -13.86 1.92 -9.16
N PHE A 12 -13.56 1.11 -8.14
CA PHE A 12 -12.49 1.41 -7.19
C PHE A 12 -11.11 1.50 -7.86
N GLU A 13 -10.78 0.57 -8.76
CA GLU A 13 -9.50 0.61 -9.50
C GLU A 13 -9.40 1.86 -10.37
N GLN A 14 -10.49 2.27 -11.02
CA GLN A 14 -10.54 3.50 -11.81
C GLN A 14 -10.34 4.74 -10.93
N ARG A 15 -11.05 4.84 -9.80
CA ARG A 15 -10.90 5.96 -8.86
C ARG A 15 -9.49 6.02 -8.28
N TYR A 16 -8.91 4.87 -7.92
CA TYR A 16 -7.55 4.79 -7.42
C TYR A 16 -6.55 5.28 -8.46
N SER A 17 -6.70 4.87 -9.73
CA SER A 17 -5.82 5.32 -10.82
C SER A 17 -5.90 6.82 -11.07
N ILE A 18 -7.10 7.42 -10.96
CA ILE A 18 -7.28 8.86 -11.16
C ILE A 18 -6.64 9.63 -10.01
N ASN A 19 -6.93 9.25 -8.77
CA ASN A 19 -6.39 9.92 -7.58
C ASN A 19 -4.86 9.81 -7.50
N THR A 20 -4.28 8.65 -7.81
CA THR A 20 -2.82 8.48 -7.81
C THR A 20 -2.13 9.29 -8.90
N ALA A 21 -2.73 9.41 -10.09
CA ALA A 21 -2.22 10.27 -11.15
C ALA A 21 -2.28 11.75 -10.75
N GLU A 22 -3.37 12.19 -10.11
CA GLU A 22 -3.52 13.56 -9.61
C GLU A 22 -2.50 13.88 -8.51
N ILE A 23 -2.32 12.97 -7.54
CA ILE A 23 -1.31 13.09 -6.47
C ILE A 23 0.09 13.22 -7.08
N THR A 24 0.44 12.35 -8.02
CA THR A 24 1.76 12.36 -8.67
C THR A 24 2.01 13.66 -9.43
N SER A 25 0.99 14.16 -10.15
CA SER A 25 1.05 15.43 -10.87
C SER A 25 1.25 16.61 -9.92
N LYS A 26 0.46 16.69 -8.84
CA LYS A 26 0.59 17.75 -7.83
C LYS A 26 1.93 17.68 -7.09
N ILE A 27 2.47 16.47 -6.81
CA ILE A 27 3.83 16.30 -6.24
C ILE A 27 4.90 16.82 -7.21
N GLY A 28 4.72 16.63 -8.52
CA GLY A 28 5.60 17.22 -9.54
C GLY A 28 5.53 18.76 -9.55
N GLN A 29 4.32 19.31 -9.46
CA GLN A 29 4.10 20.77 -9.42
C GLN A 29 4.63 21.43 -8.14
N LEU A 30 4.61 20.72 -7.00
CA LEU A 30 5.19 21.19 -5.75
C LEU A 30 6.67 21.57 -5.86
N GLN A 31 7.41 20.99 -6.81
CA GLN A 31 8.82 21.33 -7.05
C GLN A 31 9.00 22.64 -7.82
N GLN A 32 7.95 23.15 -8.47
CA GLN A 32 7.96 24.35 -9.31
C GLN A 32 7.28 25.55 -8.64
N LEU A 33 6.50 25.29 -7.57
CA LEU A 33 5.78 26.32 -6.80
C LEU A 33 6.71 27.13 -5.90
N THR A 34 6.29 28.36 -5.60
CA THR A 34 7.05 29.24 -4.70
C THR A 34 7.03 28.71 -3.26
N PRO A 35 8.07 28.95 -2.44
CA PRO A 35 8.14 28.44 -1.06
C PRO A 35 6.95 28.81 -0.16
N SER A 36 6.27 29.92 -0.47
CA SER A 36 5.07 30.39 0.23
C SER A 36 3.81 29.55 -0.08
N GLU A 37 3.72 28.99 -1.29
CA GLU A 37 2.57 28.22 -1.77
C GLU A 37 2.70 26.71 -1.49
N VAL A 38 3.94 26.23 -1.28
CA VAL A 38 4.24 24.82 -0.97
C VAL A 38 3.45 24.27 0.22
N PRO A 39 3.30 24.96 1.37
CA PRO A 39 2.53 24.42 2.50
C PRO A 39 1.05 24.20 2.16
N SER A 40 0.45 25.12 1.38
CA SER A 40 -0.95 25.05 0.96
C SER A 40 -1.16 23.89 -0.01
N ALA A 41 -0.34 23.82 -1.06
CA ALA A 41 -0.40 22.74 -2.05
C ALA A 41 -0.05 21.37 -1.42
N ALA A 42 0.87 21.31 -0.46
CA ALA A 42 1.18 20.07 0.26
C ALA A 42 0.00 19.58 1.11
N ASN A 43 -0.77 20.49 1.73
CA ASN A 43 -1.98 20.13 2.45
C ASN A 43 -3.08 19.61 1.51
N GLU A 44 -3.18 20.15 0.29
CA GLU A 44 -4.10 19.63 -0.72
C GLU A 44 -3.73 18.20 -1.14
N VAL A 45 -2.45 17.91 -1.37
CA VAL A 45 -1.98 16.54 -1.67
C VAL A 45 -2.21 15.60 -0.49
N LYS A 46 -2.01 16.07 0.76
CA LYS A 46 -2.35 15.26 1.96
C LYS A 46 -3.83 14.91 2.00
N LYS A 47 -4.72 15.84 1.62
CA LYS A 47 -6.16 15.57 1.58
C LYS A 47 -6.49 14.49 0.55
N LEU A 48 -5.91 14.57 -0.65
CA LEU A 48 -6.04 13.52 -1.67
C LEU A 48 -5.49 12.16 -1.20
N LEU A 49 -4.39 12.15 -0.44
CA LEU A 49 -3.85 10.93 0.16
C LEU A 49 -4.78 10.33 1.24
N MET A 50 -5.54 11.16 1.97
CA MET A 50 -6.59 10.68 2.88
C MET A 50 -7.76 10.08 2.09
N ASP A 51 -8.21 10.73 1.02
CA ASP A 51 -9.28 10.20 0.16
C ASP A 51 -8.90 8.84 -0.46
N VAL A 52 -7.61 8.64 -0.80
CA VAL A 52 -7.07 7.35 -1.25
C VAL A 52 -7.06 6.31 -0.12
N GLU A 53 -6.74 6.70 1.12
CA GLU A 53 -6.81 5.78 2.26
C GLU A 53 -8.25 5.29 2.49
N ASP A 54 -9.22 6.20 2.47
CA ASP A 54 -10.64 5.88 2.63
C ASP A 54 -11.14 4.94 1.52
N LEU A 55 -10.68 5.18 0.27
CA LEU A 55 -10.97 4.31 -0.87
C LEU A 55 -10.37 2.90 -0.68
N LEU A 56 -9.13 2.81 -0.18
CA LEU A 56 -8.48 1.53 0.07
C LEU A 56 -9.13 0.76 1.22
N GLU A 57 -9.61 1.44 2.25
CA GLU A 57 -10.38 0.84 3.34
C GLU A 57 -11.72 0.28 2.84
N GLN A 58 -12.45 1.04 2.01
CA GLN A 58 -13.69 0.57 1.37
C GLN A 58 -13.45 -0.64 0.47
N MET A 59 -12.34 -0.64 -0.28
CA MET A 59 -11.96 -1.77 -1.12
C MET A 59 -11.62 -3.01 -0.27
N GLU A 60 -10.93 -2.85 0.85
CA GLU A 60 -10.60 -3.94 1.78
C GLU A 60 -11.85 -4.55 2.43
N LEU A 61 -12.81 -3.72 2.84
CA LEU A 61 -14.10 -4.16 3.36
C LEU A 61 -14.88 -4.95 2.31
N SER A 62 -14.94 -4.43 1.07
CA SER A 62 -15.62 -5.09 -0.05
C SER A 62 -14.97 -6.42 -0.42
N VAL A 63 -13.64 -6.50 -0.39
CA VAL A 63 -12.89 -7.75 -0.62
C VAL A 63 -13.11 -8.75 0.51
N ARG A 64 -13.31 -8.29 1.74
CA ARG A 64 -13.60 -9.14 2.89
C ARG A 64 -14.99 -9.77 2.85
N GLU A 65 -15.95 -9.11 2.20
CA GLU A 65 -17.30 -9.66 1.94
C GLU A 65 -17.29 -10.79 0.90
N ILE A 66 -16.23 -10.93 0.10
CA ILE A 66 -16.11 -12.03 -0.87
C ILE A 66 -15.89 -13.36 -0.13
N GLU A 67 -16.64 -14.37 -0.54
CA GLU A 67 -16.60 -15.70 0.04
C GLU A 67 -15.18 -16.31 0.00
N PRO A 68 -14.69 -16.94 1.09
CA PRO A 68 -13.30 -17.42 1.19
C PRO A 68 -12.91 -18.44 0.10
N SER A 69 -13.89 -19.11 -0.49
CA SER A 69 -13.75 -20.14 -1.51
C SER A 69 -13.49 -19.59 -2.91
N ASN A 70 -13.63 -18.28 -3.13
CA ASN A 70 -13.44 -17.67 -4.44
C ASN A 70 -11.94 -17.32 -4.68
N PRO A 71 -11.28 -17.87 -5.73
CA PRO A 71 -9.91 -17.53 -6.08
C PRO A 71 -9.68 -16.03 -6.37
N ASP A 72 -10.72 -15.29 -6.76
CA ASP A 72 -10.64 -13.85 -7.03
C ASP A 72 -10.30 -13.03 -5.77
N ARG A 73 -10.70 -13.51 -4.58
CA ARG A 73 -10.42 -12.84 -3.30
C ARG A 73 -8.91 -12.67 -3.06
N GLN A 74 -8.12 -13.70 -3.39
CA GLN A 74 -6.68 -13.67 -3.19
C GLN A 74 -5.98 -12.69 -4.15
N LYS A 75 -6.49 -12.59 -5.38
CA LYS A 75 -6.02 -11.61 -6.37
C LYS A 75 -6.28 -10.18 -5.91
N TYR A 76 -7.47 -9.90 -5.39
CA TYR A 76 -7.81 -8.56 -4.91
C TYR A 76 -7.09 -8.19 -3.60
N ASP A 77 -6.90 -9.14 -2.68
CA ASP A 77 -6.10 -8.93 -1.47
C ASP A 77 -4.65 -8.55 -1.79
N LEU A 78 -4.05 -9.17 -2.81
CA LEU A 78 -2.72 -8.80 -3.29
C LEU A 78 -2.70 -7.39 -3.91
N ARG A 79 -3.74 -7.01 -4.67
CA ARG A 79 -3.87 -5.67 -5.27
C ARG A 79 -3.99 -4.58 -4.20
N VAL A 80 -4.87 -4.76 -3.21
CA VAL A 80 -5.04 -3.82 -2.09
C VAL A 80 -3.72 -3.63 -1.33
N LYS A 81 -2.97 -4.73 -1.09
CA LYS A 81 -1.64 -4.65 -0.48
C LYS A 81 -0.64 -3.87 -1.32
N SER A 82 -0.64 -4.05 -2.64
CA SER A 82 0.19 -3.28 -3.57
C SER A 82 -0.14 -1.80 -3.49
N TYR A 83 -1.43 -1.45 -3.54
CA TYR A 83 -1.88 -0.06 -3.47
C TYR A 83 -1.55 0.62 -2.14
N LYS A 84 -1.63 -0.09 -1.01
CA LYS A 84 -1.14 0.41 0.29
C LYS A 84 0.36 0.69 0.28
N SER A 85 1.15 -0.13 -0.42
CA SER A 85 2.59 0.11 -0.58
C SER A 85 2.86 1.34 -1.45
N ASP A 86 2.15 1.47 -2.57
CA ASP A 86 2.27 2.61 -3.48
C ASP A 86 1.90 3.93 -2.79
N LYS A 87 0.82 3.94 -1.99
CA LYS A 87 0.45 5.11 -1.17
C LYS A 87 1.57 5.54 -0.23
N LYS A 88 2.20 4.60 0.48
CA LYS A 88 3.36 4.90 1.35
C LYS A 88 4.52 5.50 0.56
N GLN A 89 4.74 5.03 -0.67
CA GLN A 89 5.75 5.60 -1.54
C GLN A 89 5.41 7.05 -1.93
N LEU A 90 4.16 7.35 -2.27
CA LEU A 90 3.68 8.70 -2.57
C LEU A 90 3.81 9.65 -1.37
N GLU A 91 3.53 9.18 -0.15
CA GLU A 91 3.75 9.95 1.10
C GLU A 91 5.23 10.34 1.28
N VAL A 92 6.15 9.40 1.01
CA VAL A 92 7.60 9.66 1.06
C VAL A 92 8.03 10.64 -0.02
N GLU A 93 7.49 10.53 -1.22
CA GLU A 93 7.78 11.45 -2.33
C GLU A 93 7.29 12.88 -2.04
N LEU A 94 6.09 13.02 -1.48
CA LEU A 94 5.56 14.30 -1.01
C LEU A 94 6.47 14.94 0.04
N ARG A 95 6.88 14.18 1.06
CA ARG A 95 7.79 14.68 2.11
C ARG A 95 9.11 15.16 1.52
N LYS A 96 9.71 14.36 0.64
CA LYS A 96 10.95 14.73 -0.07
C LYS A 96 10.79 15.99 -0.93
N ALA A 97 9.64 16.17 -1.58
CA ALA A 97 9.38 17.36 -2.37
C ALA A 97 9.29 18.63 -1.51
N VAL A 98 8.57 18.55 -0.37
CA VAL A 98 8.45 19.66 0.58
C VAL A 98 9.82 20.01 1.20
N ASP A 99 10.59 19.01 1.63
CA ASP A 99 11.90 19.23 2.24
C ASP A 99 12.88 19.88 1.24
N ARG A 100 12.83 19.52 -0.05
CA ARG A 100 13.67 20.17 -1.09
C ARG A 100 13.38 21.66 -1.21
N VAL A 101 12.11 22.07 -1.26
CA VAL A 101 11.76 23.48 -1.41
C VAL A 101 12.12 24.28 -0.16
N ARG A 102 11.93 23.70 1.03
CA ARG A 102 12.33 24.32 2.29
C ARG A 102 13.84 24.58 2.36
N ASN A 103 14.66 23.60 1.98
CA ASN A 103 16.12 23.77 1.96
C ASN A 103 16.60 24.82 0.95
N ILE A 104 15.88 25.00 -0.17
CA ILE A 104 16.18 26.06 -1.14
C ILE A 104 15.88 27.43 -0.55
N ALA A 105 14.73 27.59 0.14
CA ALA A 105 14.37 28.83 0.81
C ALA A 105 15.37 29.19 1.92
N ASP A 106 15.74 28.23 2.77
CA ASP A 106 16.71 28.44 3.87
C ASP A 106 18.10 28.84 3.32
N ARG A 107 18.51 28.32 2.16
CA ARG A 107 19.78 28.67 1.49
C ARG A 107 19.76 30.06 0.87
N ASP A 108 18.63 30.48 0.29
CA ASP A 108 18.47 31.79 -0.34
C ASP A 108 18.50 32.92 0.70
N GLU A 109 17.88 32.71 1.86
CA GLU A 109 17.96 33.62 3.01
C GLU A 109 19.41 33.78 3.52
N LEU A 110 20.17 32.69 3.58
CA LEU A 110 21.58 32.70 3.98
C LEU A 110 22.49 33.47 3.00
N MET A 111 22.21 33.40 1.69
CA MET A 111 22.98 34.10 0.66
C MET A 111 22.73 35.61 0.68
N THR A 112 21.47 36.02 0.84
CA THR A 112 21.09 37.44 0.97
C THR A 112 21.68 38.08 2.23
N PHE A 113 21.83 37.31 3.31
CA PHE A 113 22.44 37.78 4.55
C PHE A 113 23.95 38.03 4.44
N ASN A 114 24.66 37.24 3.62
CA ASN A 114 26.10 37.41 3.40
C ASN A 114 26.41 38.72 2.65
N ASP A 115 25.59 39.12 1.68
CA ASP A 115 25.75 40.40 0.97
C ASP A 115 25.38 41.62 1.85
N ALA A 116 24.41 41.47 2.75
CA ALA A 116 24.05 42.52 3.71
C ALA A 116 25.09 42.70 4.85
N ALA A 117 25.83 41.65 5.19
CA ALA A 117 26.83 41.67 6.27
C ALA A 117 28.12 42.43 5.92
N ILE A 118 28.38 42.70 4.64
CA ILE A 118 29.61 43.37 4.18
C ILE A 118 29.59 44.89 4.45
N ASN A 119 28.43 45.50 4.73
CA ASN A 119 28.27 46.98 4.71
C ASN A 119 28.00 47.69 6.04
N ILE A 120 28.00 47.03 7.22
CA ILE A 120 27.60 47.72 8.46
C ILE A 120 28.69 47.72 9.54
N ASP A 121 28.85 48.91 10.10
CA ASP A 121 29.88 49.50 10.96
C ASP A 121 30.12 48.78 12.32
N GLN A 122 31.29 48.99 12.91
CA GLN A 122 31.88 48.19 14.00
C GLN A 122 31.26 48.38 15.39
N GLN A 123 30.45 49.42 15.64
CA GLN A 123 29.79 49.62 16.94
C GLN A 123 28.47 48.85 17.09
N ASP A 124 27.66 48.74 16.02
CA ASP A 124 26.46 47.89 16.02
C ASP A 124 26.82 46.41 16.14
N LYS A 125 28.06 46.02 15.77
CA LYS A 125 28.54 44.63 15.84
C LYS A 125 28.58 44.05 17.25
N LEU A 126 28.75 44.85 18.31
CA LEU A 126 28.86 44.31 19.68
C LEU A 126 27.48 44.08 20.31
N ILE A 127 26.54 45.00 20.09
CA ILE A 127 25.14 44.84 20.51
C ILE A 127 24.49 43.74 19.67
N ALA A 128 24.70 43.74 18.34
CA ALA A 128 24.22 42.68 17.47
C ALA A 128 24.89 41.34 17.77
N ASN A 129 26.17 41.27 18.20
CA ASN A 129 26.77 40.01 18.64
C ASN A 129 26.10 39.46 19.89
N THR A 130 25.78 40.31 20.87
CA THR A 130 25.14 39.87 22.11
C THR A 130 23.72 39.38 21.86
N GLU A 131 22.95 40.11 21.04
CA GLU A 131 21.60 39.71 20.64
C GLU A 131 21.60 38.43 19.78
N ARG A 132 22.61 38.27 18.91
CA ARG A 132 22.82 37.05 18.12
C ARG A 132 23.25 35.86 18.98
N LEU A 133 23.98 36.08 20.07
CA LEU A 133 24.41 35.02 20.97
C LEU A 133 23.25 34.52 21.83
N ASP A 134 22.36 35.40 22.28
CA ASP A 134 21.11 35.00 22.96
C ASP A 134 20.15 34.28 21.99
N ALA A 135 20.00 34.80 20.76
CA ALA A 135 19.19 34.14 19.73
C ALA A 135 19.77 32.79 19.30
N GLY A 136 21.10 32.68 19.18
CA GLY A 136 21.81 31.44 18.90
C GLY A 136 21.63 30.41 20.01
N THR A 137 21.75 30.84 21.27
CA THR A 137 21.53 29.99 22.45
C THR A 137 20.11 29.45 22.50
N ARG A 138 19.10 30.29 22.25
CA ARG A 138 17.69 29.86 22.17
C ARG A 138 17.44 28.90 21.02
N LYS A 139 18.05 29.13 19.85
CA LYS A 139 17.98 28.20 18.71
C LYS A 139 18.65 26.87 19.02
N LEU A 140 19.75 26.88 19.78
CA LEU A 140 20.50 25.68 20.15
C LEU A 140 19.71 24.84 21.17
N GLN A 141 19.11 25.48 22.18
CA GLN A 141 18.17 24.82 23.11
C GLN A 141 16.94 24.27 22.38
N ASN A 142 16.42 24.99 21.40
CA ASN A 142 15.33 24.48 20.57
C ASN A 142 15.77 23.30 19.70
N CYS A 143 16.97 23.32 19.13
CA CYS A 143 17.52 22.18 18.37
C CYS A 143 17.75 20.97 19.26
N GLU A 144 18.25 21.15 20.48
CA GLU A 144 18.43 20.07 21.45
C GLU A 144 17.08 19.40 21.74
N ARG A 145 16.05 20.20 22.06
CA ARG A 145 14.69 19.69 22.27
C ARG A 145 14.13 18.96 21.04
N ILE A 146 14.25 19.57 19.85
CA ILE A 146 13.76 18.97 18.61
C ILE A 146 14.51 17.68 18.29
N THR A 147 15.80 17.59 18.59
CA THR A 147 16.62 16.39 18.37
C THR A 147 16.15 15.26 19.29
N ILE A 148 15.88 15.56 20.57
CA ILE A 148 15.34 14.59 21.53
C ILE A 148 13.94 14.12 21.12
N GLU A 149 13.06 15.04 20.71
CA GLU A 149 11.73 14.67 20.19
C GLU A 149 11.85 13.81 18.92
N THR A 150 12.80 14.13 18.03
CA THR A 150 13.06 13.36 16.81
C THR A 150 13.66 11.99 17.12
N GLU A 151 14.51 11.88 18.14
CA GLU A 151 15.06 10.61 18.63
C GLU A 151 13.96 9.70 19.16
N GLN A 152 13.04 10.24 19.98
CA GLN A 152 11.88 9.49 20.50
C GLN A 152 10.95 9.04 19.38
N ILE A 153 10.68 9.90 18.39
CA ILE A 153 9.89 9.51 17.20
C ILE A 153 10.64 8.42 16.41
N GLY A 154 11.95 8.54 16.26
CA GLY A 154 12.81 7.55 15.61
C GLY A 154 12.74 6.19 16.30
N GLU A 155 12.83 6.16 17.63
CA GLU A 155 12.67 4.95 18.44
C GLU A 155 11.29 4.32 18.23
N GLN A 156 10.23 5.13 18.28
CA GLN A 156 8.86 4.65 18.09
C GLN A 156 8.64 4.09 16.67
N VAL A 157 9.21 4.74 15.64
CA VAL A 157 9.17 4.26 14.26
C VAL A 157 9.93 2.95 14.11
N LEU A 158 11.13 2.82 14.69
CA LEU A 158 11.90 1.57 14.69
C LEU A 158 11.15 0.44 15.41
N GLY A 159 10.51 0.74 16.55
CA GLY A 159 9.63 -0.18 17.26
C GLY A 159 8.46 -0.66 16.41
N ASN A 160 7.75 0.27 15.75
CA ASN A 160 6.64 -0.04 14.86
C ASN A 160 7.07 -0.85 13.63
N LEU A 161 8.24 -0.56 13.05
CA LEU A 161 8.79 -1.33 11.93
C LEU A 161 9.19 -2.74 12.36
N SER A 162 9.73 -2.90 13.56
CA SER A 162 10.03 -4.22 14.13
C SER A 162 8.76 -5.05 14.32
N LEU A 163 7.72 -4.46 14.91
CA LEU A 163 6.39 -5.07 15.06
C LEU A 163 5.74 -5.42 13.71
N GLN A 164 5.86 -4.53 12.72
CA GLN A 164 5.39 -4.80 11.36
C GLN A 164 6.17 -5.93 10.70
N ARG A 165 7.48 -6.00 10.89
CA ARG A 165 8.32 -7.11 10.39
C ARG A 165 7.90 -8.44 11.01
N GLU A 166 7.69 -8.48 12.33
CA GLU A 166 7.23 -9.68 13.02
C GLU A 166 5.84 -10.13 12.51
N THR A 167 4.93 -9.18 12.33
CA THR A 167 3.59 -9.44 11.77
C THR A 167 3.67 -9.98 10.35
N LEU A 168 4.56 -9.42 9.52
CA LEU A 168 4.79 -9.88 8.15
C LEU A 168 5.39 -11.29 8.14
N THR A 169 6.34 -11.60 9.01
CA THR A 169 6.91 -12.94 9.15
C THR A 169 5.85 -13.96 9.57
N ARG A 170 5.04 -13.65 10.59
CA ARG A 170 3.94 -14.52 11.03
C ARG A 170 2.90 -14.75 9.92
N ASN A 171 2.56 -13.71 9.17
CA ASN A 171 1.64 -13.83 8.03
C ASN A 171 2.25 -14.65 6.89
N ARG A 172 3.56 -14.54 6.65
CA ARG A 172 4.27 -15.33 5.64
C ARG A 172 4.33 -16.80 6.01
N ASP A 173 4.52 -17.12 7.29
CA ASP A 173 4.51 -18.50 7.78
C ASP A 173 3.11 -19.11 7.69
N ARG A 174 2.06 -18.36 8.07
CA ARG A 174 0.65 -18.76 7.87
C ARG A 174 0.30 -18.98 6.40
N MET A 175 0.80 -18.12 5.49
CA MET A 175 0.63 -18.30 4.05
C MET A 175 1.35 -19.55 3.54
N ARG A 176 2.53 -19.89 4.08
CA ARG A 176 3.26 -21.11 3.74
C ARG A 176 2.52 -22.36 4.21
N GLU A 177 1.95 -22.31 5.41
CA GLU A 177 1.13 -23.38 5.99
C GLU A 177 -0.17 -23.56 5.19
N ALA A 178 -0.88 -22.48 4.87
CA ALA A 178 -2.07 -22.50 4.00
C ALA A 178 -1.76 -23.05 2.60
N ASN A 179 -0.59 -22.72 2.02
CA ASN A 179 -0.17 -23.30 0.74
C ASN A 179 0.12 -24.80 0.84
N SER A 180 0.63 -25.27 1.98
CA SER A 180 0.84 -26.71 2.23
C SER A 180 -0.47 -27.48 2.39
N ASP A 181 -1.49 -26.84 3.00
CA ASP A 181 -2.83 -27.42 3.17
C ASP A 181 -3.65 -27.41 1.87
N LEU A 182 -3.46 -26.41 1.00
CA LEU A 182 -3.99 -26.44 -0.37
C LEU A 182 -3.41 -27.60 -1.18
N GLY A 183 -2.11 -27.89 -1.03
CA GLY A 183 -1.45 -29.03 -1.68
C GLY A 183 -2.03 -30.38 -1.23
N ARG A 184 -2.35 -30.53 0.06
CA ARG A 184 -3.02 -31.74 0.59
C ARG A 184 -4.47 -31.86 0.13
N SER A 185 -5.22 -30.76 0.13
CA SER A 185 -6.62 -30.73 -0.33
C SER A 185 -6.74 -31.08 -1.82
N ASN A 186 -5.86 -30.57 -2.68
CA ASN A 186 -5.84 -30.92 -4.11
C ASN A 186 -5.55 -32.41 -4.36
N ARG A 187 -4.72 -33.04 -3.52
CA ARG A 187 -4.42 -34.48 -3.61
C ARG A 187 -5.62 -35.33 -3.21
N ILE A 188 -6.34 -34.96 -2.15
CA ILE A 188 -7.56 -35.66 -1.70
C ILE A 188 -8.68 -35.47 -2.72
N LEU A 189 -8.87 -34.26 -3.23
CA LEU A 189 -9.89 -33.94 -4.24
C LEU A 189 -9.64 -34.72 -5.55
N SER A 190 -8.39 -34.79 -6.01
CA SER A 190 -8.02 -35.58 -7.20
C SER A 190 -8.28 -37.08 -7.02
N GLN A 191 -8.12 -37.61 -5.81
CA GLN A 191 -8.46 -39.00 -5.51
C GLN A 191 -9.98 -39.24 -5.50
N MET A 192 -10.77 -38.31 -4.97
CA MET A 192 -12.23 -38.40 -5.01
C MET A 192 -12.75 -38.35 -6.46
N ILE A 193 -12.25 -37.43 -7.28
CA ILE A 193 -12.64 -37.29 -8.70
C ILE A 193 -12.35 -38.58 -9.48
N ARG A 194 -11.16 -39.19 -9.29
CA ARG A 194 -10.81 -40.46 -9.95
C ARG A 194 -11.77 -41.60 -9.57
N ARG A 195 -12.13 -41.73 -8.29
CA ARG A 195 -13.07 -42.76 -7.82
C ARG A 195 -14.46 -42.58 -8.44
N VAL A 196 -14.94 -41.34 -8.56
CA VAL A 196 -16.24 -41.04 -9.19
C VAL A 196 -16.25 -41.40 -10.67
N ILE A 197 -15.18 -41.05 -11.40
CA ILE A 197 -15.05 -41.40 -12.84
C ILE A 197 -15.02 -42.91 -13.02
N GLN A 198 -14.25 -43.64 -12.20
CA GLN A 198 -14.18 -45.10 -12.28
C GLN A 198 -15.54 -45.77 -12.02
N ASN A 199 -16.26 -45.33 -10.98
CA ASN A 199 -17.59 -45.88 -10.68
C ASN A 199 -18.60 -45.61 -11.80
N ARG A 200 -18.57 -44.41 -12.40
CA ARG A 200 -19.42 -44.10 -13.57
C ARG A 200 -19.09 -44.98 -14.77
N LEU A 201 -17.80 -45.23 -15.03
CA LEU A 201 -17.37 -46.09 -16.14
C LEU A 201 -17.80 -47.54 -15.92
N VAL A 202 -17.63 -48.09 -14.72
CA VAL A 202 -18.08 -49.45 -14.37
C VAL A 202 -19.60 -49.58 -14.56
N LEU A 203 -20.38 -48.60 -14.11
CA LEU A 203 -21.83 -48.61 -14.28
C LEU A 203 -22.25 -48.59 -15.76
N LEU A 204 -21.55 -47.81 -16.59
CA LEU A 204 -21.79 -47.77 -18.03
C LEU A 204 -21.49 -49.11 -18.70
N VAL A 205 -20.38 -49.76 -18.33
CA VAL A 205 -20.02 -51.09 -18.87
C VAL A 205 -21.07 -52.14 -18.50
N VAL A 206 -21.54 -52.16 -17.25
CA VAL A 206 -22.60 -53.09 -16.82
C VAL A 206 -23.89 -52.86 -17.61
N PHE A 207 -24.30 -51.60 -17.80
CA PHE A 207 -25.47 -51.27 -18.59
C PHE A 207 -25.36 -51.77 -20.04
N VAL A 208 -24.20 -51.58 -20.68
CA VAL A 208 -23.93 -52.05 -22.05
C VAL A 208 -24.00 -53.58 -22.14
N VAL A 209 -23.40 -54.30 -21.18
CA VAL A 209 -23.43 -55.77 -21.15
C VAL A 209 -24.86 -56.29 -20.99
N LEU A 210 -25.65 -55.69 -20.11
CA LEU A 210 -27.07 -56.06 -19.95
C LEU A 210 -27.87 -55.80 -21.22
N MET A 211 -27.62 -54.69 -21.90
CA MET A 211 -28.27 -54.36 -23.18
C MET A 211 -27.95 -55.40 -24.26
N PHE A 212 -26.68 -55.77 -24.42
CA PHE A 212 -26.28 -56.84 -25.34
C PHE A 212 -26.85 -58.20 -24.97
N SER A 213 -26.91 -58.54 -23.69
CA SER A 213 -27.53 -59.79 -23.22
C SER A 213 -29.02 -59.85 -23.57
N LEU A 214 -29.76 -58.74 -23.44
CA LEU A 214 -31.16 -58.66 -23.83
C LEU A 214 -31.34 -58.82 -25.34
N LEU A 215 -30.52 -58.13 -26.15
CA LEU A 215 -30.54 -58.27 -27.60
C LEU A 215 -30.27 -59.70 -28.06
N TYR A 216 -29.28 -60.37 -27.46
CA TYR A 216 -28.96 -61.76 -27.75
C TYR A 216 -30.12 -62.70 -27.44
N LEU A 217 -30.79 -62.49 -26.30
CA LEU A 217 -31.92 -63.30 -25.88
C LEU A 217 -33.11 -63.14 -26.84
N VAL A 218 -33.42 -61.90 -27.25
CA VAL A 218 -34.48 -61.61 -28.24
C VAL A 218 -34.16 -62.25 -29.59
N TYR A 219 -32.92 -62.11 -30.08
CA TYR A 219 -32.49 -62.73 -31.34
C TYR A 219 -32.61 -64.26 -31.31
N LYS A 220 -32.40 -64.89 -30.14
CA LYS A 220 -32.54 -66.35 -29.99
C LYS A 220 -34.00 -66.80 -29.87
N VAL A 221 -34.89 -65.94 -29.34
CA VAL A 221 -36.31 -66.26 -29.12
C VAL A 221 -37.13 -66.12 -30.41
N ILE A 222 -36.76 -65.16 -31.28
CA ILE A 222 -37.31 -64.98 -32.63
C ILE A 222 -36.76 -66.07 -33.55
#